data_AF-A0A383AAE2-F1
#
_entry.id   AF-A0A383AAE2-F1
#
_cell.length_a   1.000
_cell.length_b   1.000
_cell.length_c   1.000
_cell.angle_alpha   90.00
_cell.angle_beta   90.00
_cell.angle_gamma   90.00
#
_symmetry.space_group_name_H-M   'P 1'
#
loop_
_entity.id
_entity.type
_entity.pdbx_description
1 polymer ?
#
loop_
_entity_poly.entity_id
_entity_poly.type
_entity_poly.pdbx_seq_one_letter_code
_entity_poly.pdbx_strand_id
1 'polypeptide(L)'
;VVVAFALLMVSVMLMVWFERKLISDMQNRIGPDVAGPWGILQTLADGIKLFFKEDLIPENADRPVFKLAPYLSLVPAFLVFAIVPIGGDFRTGDGTVGWFGHRTFLQVADPPMGILLFLALSSVAVYGVMLAGWS
;
A
#
# COMPACT_ATOMS: atom_id res chain seq x y z
N VAL A 1 -11.90 -0.91 -9.25
CA VAL A 1 -10.97 0.06 -8.64
C VAL A 1 -11.21 0.24 -7.14
N VAL A 2 -12.36 0.77 -6.71
CA VAL A 2 -12.63 1.06 -5.27
C VAL A 2 -12.49 -0.18 -4.38
N VAL A 3 -13.05 -1.32 -4.79
CA VAL A 3 -12.93 -2.59 -4.04
C VAL A 3 -11.45 -3.03 -3.91
N ALA A 4 -10.68 -2.96 -5.00
CA ALA A 4 -9.26 -3.30 -4.99
C ALA A 4 -8.46 -2.35 -4.07
N PHE A 5 -8.76 -1.05 -4.11
CA PHE A 5 -8.12 -0.07 -3.22
C PHE A 5 -8.45 -0.33 -1.74
N ALA A 6 -9.71 -0.59 -1.40
CA ALA A 6 -10.13 -0.92 -0.04
C ALA A 6 -9.46 -2.21 0.46
N LEU A 7 -9.42 -3.25 -0.37
CA LEU A 7 -8.72 -4.50 -0.05
C LEU A 7 -7.23 -4.27 0.20
N LEU A 8 -6.57 -3.46 -0.64
CA LEU A 8 -5.16 -3.15 -0.48
C LEU A 8 -4.90 -2.40 0.84
N MET A 9 -5.69 -1.38 1.16
CA MET A 9 -5.56 -0.64 2.42
C MET A 9 -5.73 -1.55 3.65
N VAL A 10 -6.74 -2.42 3.64
CA VAL A 10 -6.96 -3.39 4.73
C VAL A 10 -5.81 -4.39 4.81
N SER A 11 -5.30 -4.89 3.68
CA SER A 11 -4.17 -5.81 3.67
C SER A 11 -2.90 -5.19 4.26
N VAL A 12 -2.62 -3.92 3.96
CA VAL A 12 -1.48 -3.18 4.50
C VAL A 12 -1.65 -3.00 6.02
N MET A 13 -2.85 -2.63 6.48
CA MET A 13 -3.13 -2.50 7.91
C MET A 13 -2.91 -3.82 8.68
N LEU A 14 -3.31 -4.95 8.11
CA LEU A 14 -3.09 -6.27 8.72
C LEU A 14 -1.62 -6.70 8.63
N MET A 15 -0.92 -6.36 7.54
CA MET A 15 0.50 -6.65 7.37
C MET A 15 1.34 -5.93 8.44
N VAL A 16 1.06 -4.65 8.71
CA VAL A 16 1.74 -3.88 9.78
C VAL A 16 1.49 -4.50 11.16
N TRP A 17 0.26 -4.95 11.42
CA TRP A 17 -0.06 -5.64 12.68
C TRP A 17 0.71 -6.96 12.80
N PHE A 18 0.73 -7.75 11.72
CA PHE A 18 1.42 -9.03 11.65
C PHE A 18 2.94 -8.86 11.84
N GLU A 19 3.55 -7.89 11.17
CA GLU A 19 4.97 -7.57 11.29
C GLU A 19 5.35 -7.26 12.75
N ARG A 20 4.55 -6.45 13.44
CA ARG A 20 4.77 -6.15 14.87
C ARG A 20 4.68 -7.38 15.74
N LYS A 21 3.75 -8.31 15.45
CA LYS A 21 3.60 -9.55 16.20
C LYS A 21 4.79 -10.48 15.96
N LEU A 22 5.15 -10.70 14.70
CA LEU A 22 6.26 -11.55 14.29
C LEU A 22 7.59 -11.09 14.90
N ILE A 23 7.90 -9.80 14.81
CA ILE A 23 9.14 -9.24 15.38
C ILE A 23 9.16 -9.39 16.91
N SER A 24 8.01 -9.24 17.56
CA SER A 24 7.91 -9.37 19.01
C SER A 24 8.11 -10.82 19.46
N ASP A 25 7.54 -11.78 18.73
CA ASP A 25 7.73 -13.20 18.98
C ASP A 25 9.19 -13.63 18.77
N MET A 26 9.87 -13.10 17.75
CA MET A 26 11.31 -13.31 17.53
C MET A 26 12.18 -12.77 18.68
N GLN A 27 11.73 -11.69 19.33
CA GLN A 27 12.43 -11.04 20.43
C GLN A 27 12.00 -11.54 21.81
N ASN A 28 11.12 -12.57 21.87
CA ASN A 28 10.53 -13.07 23.10
C ASN A 28 9.89 -11.97 23.96
N ARG A 29 9.25 -10.99 23.31
CA ARG A 29 8.45 -9.94 23.96
C ARG A 29 7.00 -10.03 23.52
N ILE A 30 6.08 -9.57 24.35
CA ILE A 30 4.67 -9.55 24.01
C ILE A 30 4.43 -8.46 22.95
N GLY A 31 3.93 -8.88 21.79
CA GLY A 31 3.49 -7.95 20.74
C GLY A 31 2.21 -7.19 21.10
N PRO A 32 1.59 -6.46 20.16
CA PRO A 32 0.39 -5.67 20.44
C PRO A 32 -0.73 -6.51 21.08
N ASP A 33 -1.21 -6.11 22.27
CA ASP A 33 -2.26 -6.81 23.03
C ASP A 33 -3.32 -5.89 23.66
N VAL A 34 -3.13 -4.55 23.57
CA VAL A 34 -3.95 -3.58 24.30
C VAL A 34 -5.14 -3.07 23.49
N ALA A 35 -4.94 -2.72 22.22
CA ALA A 35 -5.99 -2.12 21.38
C ALA A 35 -6.82 -3.20 20.65
N GLY A 36 -7.83 -3.74 21.34
CA GLY A 36 -8.77 -4.75 20.84
C GLY A 36 -8.25 -6.19 20.92
N PRO A 37 -9.05 -7.19 20.50
CA PRO A 37 -8.63 -8.60 20.49
C PRO A 37 -7.34 -8.78 19.68
N TRP A 38 -6.30 -9.34 20.30
CA TRP A 38 -4.95 -9.49 19.75
C TRP A 38 -4.29 -8.20 19.24
N GLY A 39 -4.75 -7.02 19.66
CA GLY A 39 -4.16 -5.73 19.27
C GLY A 39 -4.46 -5.30 17.82
N ILE A 40 -5.47 -5.88 17.15
CA ILE A 40 -5.79 -5.59 15.74
C ILE A 40 -6.20 -4.12 15.53
N LEU A 41 -6.83 -3.49 16.52
CA LEU A 41 -7.25 -2.08 16.39
C LEU A 41 -6.08 -1.10 16.54
N GLN A 42 -4.89 -1.57 16.91
CA GLN A 42 -3.72 -0.71 17.06
C GLN A 42 -3.34 -0.02 15.75
N THR A 43 -3.36 -0.74 14.63
CA THR A 43 -2.97 -0.17 13.32
C THR A 43 -4.01 0.83 12.81
N LEU A 44 -5.29 0.63 13.16
CA LEU A 44 -6.34 1.62 12.91
C LEU A 44 -6.11 2.88 13.75
N ALA A 45 -5.80 2.75 15.04
CA ALA A 45 -5.51 3.88 15.91
C ALA A 45 -4.29 4.68 15.43
N ASP A 46 -3.25 4.01 14.94
CA ASP A 46 -2.07 4.66 14.36
C ASP A 46 -2.42 5.47 13.10
N GLY A 47 -3.29 4.93 12.23
CA GLY A 47 -3.80 5.66 11.07
C GLY A 47 -4.59 6.91 11.46
N ILE A 48 -5.53 6.77 12.41
CA ILE A 48 -6.34 7.89 12.92
C ILE A 48 -5.45 8.99 13.50
N LYS A 49 -4.44 8.61 14.30
CA LYS A 49 -3.47 9.54 14.90
C LYS A 49 -2.78 10.41 13.84
N LEU A 50 -2.44 9.85 12.67
CA LEU A 50 -1.76 10.61 11.61
C LEU A 50 -2.64 11.73 11.03
N PHE A 51 -3.97 11.54 10.96
CA PHE A 51 -4.88 12.59 10.48
C PHE A 51 -5.02 13.76 11.45
N PHE A 52 -4.90 13.49 12.77
CA PHE A 52 -4.93 14.53 13.79
C PHE A 52 -3.55 15.12 14.08
N LYS A 53 -2.49 14.55 13.50
CA LYS A 53 -1.15 15.06 13.70
C LYS A 53 -0.99 16.34 12.89
N GLU A 54 -0.45 17.37 13.54
CA GLU A 54 -0.10 18.62 12.87
C GLU A 54 0.91 18.38 11.75
N ASP A 55 0.59 18.90 10.56
CA ASP A 55 1.45 18.87 9.38
C ASP A 55 2.41 20.07 9.43
N LEU A 56 3.64 19.81 9.88
CA LEU A 56 4.68 20.83 10.04
C LEU A 56 5.59 20.85 8.81
N ILE A 57 5.69 22.02 8.18
CA ILE A 57 6.61 22.26 7.06
C ILE A 57 7.82 23.05 7.58
N PRO A 58 9.05 22.57 7.40
CA PRO A 58 10.23 23.28 7.88
C PRO A 58 10.38 24.66 7.23
N GLU A 59 10.88 25.65 7.97
CA GLU A 59 10.99 27.03 7.48
C GLU A 59 11.99 27.18 6.33
N ASN A 60 13.08 26.39 6.35
CA ASN A 60 14.14 26.39 5.35
C ASN A 60 13.93 25.35 4.23
N ALA A 61 12.80 24.64 4.22
CA ALA A 61 12.52 23.61 3.22
C ALA A 61 12.01 24.20 1.90
N ASP A 62 12.29 23.48 0.81
CA ASP A 62 11.66 23.77 -0.48
C ASP A 62 10.19 23.33 -0.44
N ARG A 63 9.29 24.30 -0.21
CA ARG A 63 7.86 24.05 0.02
C ARG A 63 7.17 23.24 -1.09
N PRO A 64 7.32 23.56 -2.41
CA PRO A 64 6.67 22.76 -3.44
C PRO A 64 7.24 21.34 -3.54
N VAL A 65 8.56 21.16 -3.41
CA VAL A 65 9.17 19.83 -3.50
C VAL A 65 8.79 18.98 -2.28
N PHE A 66 8.82 19.55 -1.07
CA PHE A 66 8.44 18.87 0.17
C PHE A 66 7.00 18.36 0.14
N LYS A 67 6.07 19.15 -0.43
CA LYS A 67 4.67 18.73 -0.59
C LYS A 67 4.48 17.69 -1.69
N LEU A 68 5.23 17.76 -2.78
CA LEU A 68 5.07 16.85 -3.92
C LEU A 68 5.73 15.49 -3.70
N ALA A 69 6.82 15.44 -2.95
CA ALA A 69 7.62 14.23 -2.77
C ALA A 69 6.82 13.03 -2.23
N PRO A 70 5.93 13.16 -1.22
CA PRO A 70 5.09 12.06 -0.77
C PRO A 70 4.16 11.50 -1.87
N TYR A 71 3.60 12.37 -2.72
CA TYR A 71 2.72 11.94 -3.82
C TYR A 71 3.50 11.17 -4.90
N LEU A 72 4.74 11.60 -5.17
CA LEU A 72 5.63 10.94 -6.14
C LEU A 72 6.03 9.52 -5.72
N SER A 73 6.11 9.23 -4.41
CA SER A 73 6.33 7.87 -3.93
C SER A 73 5.05 7.05 -3.81
N LEU A 74 3.93 7.69 -3.43
CA LEU A 74 2.67 7.01 -3.16
C LEU A 74 1.92 6.60 -4.43
N VAL A 75 1.86 7.46 -5.44
CA VAL A 75 1.10 7.19 -6.68
C VAL A 75 1.63 5.96 -7.43
N PRO A 76 2.95 5.82 -7.68
CA PRO A 76 3.48 4.63 -8.35
C PRO A 76 3.23 3.34 -7.57
N ALA A 77 3.29 3.39 -6.23
CA ALA A 77 3.03 2.23 -5.39
C ALA A 77 1.62 1.66 -5.59
N PHE A 78 0.59 2.53 -5.69
CA PHE A 78 -0.78 2.09 -5.98
C PHE A 78 -0.97 1.65 -7.43
N LEU A 79 -0.33 2.33 -8.40
CA LEU A 79 -0.44 2.00 -9.82
C LEU A 79 0.14 0.62 -10.15
N VAL A 80 1.24 0.23 -9.49
CA VAL A 80 1.85 -1.08 -9.66
C VAL A 80 0.87 -2.21 -9.32
N PHE A 81 0.13 -2.08 -8.21
CA PHE A 81 -0.88 -3.07 -7.81
C PHE A 81 -2.10 -3.15 -8.73
N ALA A 82 -2.35 -2.13 -9.57
CA ALA A 82 -3.42 -2.19 -10.56
C ALA A 82 -3.13 -3.18 -11.70
N ILE A 83 -1.85 -3.43 -11.98
CA ILE A 83 -1.36 -4.26 -13.09
C ILE A 83 -1.15 -5.71 -12.64
N VAL A 84 -0.84 -5.94 -11.36
CA VAL A 84 -0.54 -7.28 -10.85
C VAL A 84 -1.84 -8.11 -10.74
N PRO A 85 -1.90 -9.31 -11.36
CA PRO A 85 -3.04 -10.20 -11.19
C PRO A 85 -3.00 -10.85 -9.81
N ILE A 86 -3.99 -10.57 -8.95
CA ILE A 86 -4.04 -11.08 -7.57
C ILE A 86 -4.68 -12.48 -7.49
N GLY A 87 -5.48 -12.86 -8.48
CA GLY A 87 -6.13 -14.15 -8.54
C GLY A 87 -6.94 -14.37 -9.82
N GLY A 88 -7.22 -15.64 -10.13
CA GLY A 88 -7.90 -16.07 -11.35
C GLY A 88 -7.82 -17.59 -11.49
N ASP A 89 -8.83 -18.22 -12.06
CA ASP A 89 -8.69 -19.64 -12.43
C ASP A 89 -7.84 -19.75 -13.69
N PHE A 90 -6.55 -20.02 -13.49
CA PHE A 90 -5.60 -20.26 -14.58
C PHE A 90 -5.67 -21.69 -15.12
N ARG A 91 -6.50 -22.59 -14.57
CA ARG A 91 -6.65 -23.96 -15.08
C ARG A 91 -7.47 -24.03 -16.37
N THR A 92 -8.38 -23.07 -16.58
CA THR A 92 -9.21 -22.97 -17.78
C THR A 92 -8.68 -21.93 -18.78
N GLY A 93 -7.54 -21.28 -18.48
CA GLY A 93 -6.89 -20.33 -19.38
C GLY A 93 -7.44 -18.90 -19.35
N ASP A 94 -8.64 -18.70 -18.82
CA ASP A 94 -9.33 -17.41 -18.88
C ASP A 94 -9.05 -16.49 -17.67
N GLY A 95 -8.40 -16.95 -16.59
CA GLY A 95 -8.01 -16.09 -15.46
C GLY A 95 -9.17 -15.33 -14.77
N THR A 96 -10.42 -15.71 -15.06
CA THR A 96 -11.61 -15.03 -14.54
C THR A 96 -11.98 -15.58 -13.16
N VAL A 97 -12.46 -14.70 -12.28
CA VAL A 97 -13.07 -15.08 -11.01
C VAL A 97 -14.56 -14.78 -11.10
N GLY A 98 -15.38 -15.81 -10.84
CA GLY A 98 -16.82 -15.64 -10.67
C GLY A 98 -17.10 -14.97 -9.34
N TRP A 99 -17.50 -13.70 -9.35
CA TRP A 99 -17.93 -12.96 -8.16
C TRP A 99 -19.37 -12.49 -8.38
N PHE A 100 -20.28 -12.86 -7.48
CA PHE A 100 -21.71 -12.50 -7.56
C PHE A 100 -22.37 -12.78 -8.93
N GLY A 101 -22.06 -13.93 -9.55
CA GLY A 101 -22.60 -14.32 -10.86
C GLY A 101 -21.96 -13.62 -12.07
N HIS A 102 -20.99 -12.72 -11.87
CA HIS A 102 -20.26 -12.03 -12.93
C HIS A 102 -18.83 -12.58 -13.01
N ARG A 103 -18.34 -12.83 -14.23
CA ARG A 103 -16.94 -13.20 -14.46
C ARG A 103 -16.12 -11.92 -14.55
N THR A 104 -15.25 -11.68 -13.57
CA THR A 104 -14.36 -10.52 -13.54
C THR A 104 -12.93 -10.95 -13.32
N PHE A 105 -11.99 -10.35 -14.03
CA PHE A 105 -10.57 -10.50 -13.74
C PHE A 105 -10.23 -9.84 -12.40
N LEU A 106 -9.40 -10.48 -11.58
CA LEU A 106 -8.90 -9.90 -10.33
C LEU A 106 -7.66 -9.01 -10.59
N GLN A 107 -7.76 -8.20 -11.65
CA GLN A 107 -6.76 -7.25 -12.15
C GLN A 107 -7.50 -5.99 -12.58
N VAL A 108 -6.94 -4.81 -12.29
CA VAL A 108 -7.62 -3.54 -12.56
C VAL A 108 -7.37 -3.08 -14.00
N ALA A 109 -6.16 -3.28 -14.53
CA ALA A 109 -5.81 -2.96 -15.90
C ALA A 109 -4.80 -3.97 -16.45
N ASP A 110 -4.97 -4.37 -17.71
CA ASP A 110 -4.07 -5.26 -18.45
C ASP A 110 -3.39 -4.52 -19.62
N PRO A 111 -2.34 -3.73 -19.34
CA PRO A 111 -1.58 -3.07 -20.38
C PRO A 111 -0.71 -4.09 -21.15
N PRO A 112 -0.61 -4.01 -22.49
CA PRO A 112 0.22 -4.92 -23.28
C PRO A 112 1.69 -5.00 -22.82
N MET A 113 2.20 -3.92 -22.21
CA MET A 113 3.58 -3.81 -21.70
C MET A 113 3.63 -3.67 -20.17
N GLY A 114 2.94 -4.55 -19.44
CA GLY A 114 2.85 -4.50 -17.97
C GLY A 114 4.19 -4.48 -17.24
N ILE A 115 5.18 -5.28 -17.69
CA ILE A 115 6.51 -5.34 -17.06
C ILE A 115 7.29 -4.03 -17.25
N LEU A 116 7.21 -3.42 -18.43
CA LEU A 116 7.88 -2.13 -18.68
C LEU A 116 7.24 -1.01 -17.86
N LEU A 117 5.91 -1.03 -17.73
CA LEU A 117 5.20 -0.08 -16.89
C LEU A 117 5.55 -0.26 -15.41
N PHE A 118 5.64 -1.50 -14.93
CA PHE A 118 6.11 -1.81 -13.58
C PHE A 118 7.52 -1.26 -13.31
N LEU A 119 8.45 -1.48 -14.24
CA LEU A 119 9.82 -0.99 -14.14
C LEU A 119 9.89 0.54 -14.13
N ALA A 120 9.14 1.19 -15.02
CA ALA A 120 9.07 2.65 -15.09
C ALA A 120 8.52 3.25 -13.78
N LEU A 121 7.42 2.71 -13.26
CA LEU A 121 6.83 3.17 -12.00
C LEU A 121 7.75 2.93 -10.80
N SER A 122 8.49 1.82 -10.78
CA SER A 122 9.48 1.54 -9.74
C SER A 122 10.60 2.58 -9.72
N SER A 123 11.07 3.03 -10.90
CA SER A 123 12.07 4.10 -10.99
C SER A 123 11.53 5.46 -10.51
N VAL A 124 10.29 5.80 -10.87
CA VAL A 124 9.64 7.06 -10.42
C VAL A 124 9.50 7.10 -8.89
N ALA A 125 9.17 5.98 -8.24
CA ALA A 125 9.03 5.91 -6.79
C ALA A 125 10.32 6.31 -6.05
N VAL A 126 11.49 5.95 -6.59
CA VAL A 126 12.81 6.28 -6.02
C VAL A 126 13.07 7.79 -6.08
N TYR A 127 12.65 8.47 -7.16
CA TYR A 127 12.76 9.92 -7.24
C TYR A 127 11.94 10.62 -6.15
N GLY A 128 10.76 10.10 -5.80
CA GLY A 128 9.98 10.62 -4.68
C GLY A 128 10.73 10.57 -3.34
N VAL A 129 11.44 9.47 -3.07
CA VAL A 129 12.24 9.30 -1.85
C VAL A 129 13.44 10.25 -1.84
N MET A 130 14.14 10.38 -2.97
CA MET A 130 15.27 11.30 -3.11
C MET A 130 14.84 12.76 -2.90
N LEU A 131 13.74 13.18 -3.54
CA LEU A 131 13.23 14.55 -3.42
C LEU A 131 12.76 14.86 -2.00
N ALA A 132 12.13 13.90 -1.31
CA ALA A 132 11.74 14.05 0.09
C ALA A 132 12.96 14.25 1.02
N GLY A 133 14.10 13.66 0.69
CA GLY A 133 15.34 13.84 1.44
C GLY A 133 16.10 15.13 1.11
N TRP A 134 15.84 15.73 -0.06
CA TRP A 134 16.49 16.96 -0.51
C TRP A 134 15.74 18.23 -0.08
N SER A 135 14.40 18.18 -0.09
CA SER A 135 13.52 19.32 0.20
C SER A 135 13.49 19.70 1.67
#